data_AF-A0A6L6BYL7-F1
#
_entry.id   AF-A0A6L6BYL7-F1
#
_cell.length_a   1.000
_cell.length_b   1.000
_cell.length_c   1.000
_cell.angle_alpha   90.00
_cell.angle_beta   90.00
_cell.angle_gamma   90.00
#
_symmetry.space_group_name_H-M   'P 1'
#
loop_
_entity.id
_entity.type
_entity.pdbx_description
1 polymer ?
#
loop_
_entity_poly.entity_id
_entity_poly.type
_entity_poly.pdbx_seq_one_letter_code
_entity_poly.pdbx_strand_id
1 'polypeptide(L)'
;MSSNQPVPEQFRAIAPGRVNLIGDHTDYMGGLAFPMAINLATTITASRGGSRIELTSEQLEGTLDLPLPASNAHLAAPSWGRYVAGVAAELGSRVGFVGRVSSTLPLGSGLSSSAALEVATALALGDFGSPFEIAVRCQRAEQLASGVPCGIMDQLAITSATLGNAMLIDFSDNSVTNVALPDEAQFWVIHCGQERKLVGSAYGERRAQAEAAAALLGPLP
;
A
#
# COMPACT_ATOMS: atom_id res chain seq x y z
N MET A 1 -12.19 22.51 -39.54
CA MET A 1 -12.74 22.19 -38.20
C MET A 1 -11.70 21.33 -37.49
N SER A 2 -10.75 21.97 -36.80
CA SER A 2 -9.75 21.25 -36.01
C SER A 2 -10.35 21.01 -34.63
N SER A 3 -10.64 19.75 -34.32
CA SER A 3 -11.14 19.33 -33.01
C SER A 3 -10.03 19.55 -31.98
N ASN A 4 -10.15 20.64 -31.22
CA ASN A 4 -9.32 20.90 -30.04
C ASN A 4 -9.78 19.96 -28.90
N GLN A 5 -9.57 18.66 -29.09
CA GLN A 5 -9.68 17.69 -28.01
C GLN A 5 -8.44 17.89 -27.13
N PRO A 6 -8.60 18.18 -25.82
CA PRO A 6 -7.45 18.29 -24.94
C PRO A 6 -6.68 16.97 -24.99
N VAL A 7 -5.37 17.05 -25.22
CA VAL A 7 -4.48 15.89 -25.10
C VAL A 7 -4.65 15.37 -23.67
N PRO A 8 -4.93 14.07 -23.46
CA PRO A 8 -5.11 13.52 -22.12
C PRO A 8 -3.87 13.84 -21.27
N GLU A 9 -4.09 14.38 -20.08
CA GLU A 9 -3.00 14.66 -19.15
C GLU A 9 -2.40 13.34 -18.69
N GLN A 10 -1.20 13.04 -19.21
CA GLN A 10 -0.42 11.88 -18.79
C GLN A 10 0.25 12.18 -17.45
N PHE A 11 0.16 11.23 -16.52
CA PHE A 11 0.80 11.33 -15.22
C PHE A 11 1.53 10.05 -14.87
N ARG A 12 2.42 10.16 -13.88
CA ARG A 12 3.12 9.04 -13.27
C ARG A 12 3.00 9.14 -11.76
N ALA A 13 2.39 8.14 -11.13
CA ALA A 13 2.32 7.99 -9.68
C ALA A 13 3.28 6.85 -9.26
N ILE A 14 4.06 7.08 -8.21
CA ILE A 14 5.12 6.16 -7.78
C ILE A 14 5.03 6.01 -6.27
N ALA A 15 5.10 4.77 -5.78
CA ALA A 15 5.23 4.47 -4.37
C ALA A 15 6.28 3.38 -4.15
N PRO A 16 7.23 3.57 -3.21
CA PRO A 16 8.23 2.57 -2.89
C PRO A 16 7.61 1.36 -2.18
N GLY A 17 8.33 0.24 -2.15
CA GLY A 17 8.11 -0.78 -1.13
C GLY A 17 8.83 -0.43 0.17
N ARG A 18 8.74 -1.32 1.16
CA ARG A 18 9.36 -1.13 2.48
C ARG A 18 9.95 -2.41 3.04
N VAL A 19 10.93 -2.25 3.92
CA VAL A 19 11.38 -3.30 4.85
C VAL A 19 11.17 -2.84 6.28
N ASN A 20 10.98 -3.80 7.19
CA ASN A 20 10.99 -3.55 8.61
C ASN A 20 12.36 -3.92 9.19
N LEU A 21 13.04 -3.00 9.87
CA LEU A 21 14.33 -3.32 10.50
C LEU A 21 14.12 -4.06 11.83
N ILE A 22 13.10 -3.66 12.60
CA ILE A 22 12.69 -4.29 13.84
C ILE A 22 11.26 -3.85 14.23
N GLY A 23 10.58 -4.64 15.06
CA GLY A 23 9.24 -4.34 15.56
C GLY A 23 8.13 -4.98 14.72
N ASP A 24 8.32 -6.24 14.31
CA ASP A 24 7.24 -6.99 13.67
C ASP A 24 6.16 -7.36 14.68
N HIS A 25 4.90 -7.43 14.23
CA HIS A 25 3.74 -7.81 15.05
C HIS A 25 3.44 -6.88 16.23
N THR A 26 3.95 -5.65 16.22
CA THR A 26 3.68 -4.63 17.24
C THR A 26 2.64 -3.60 16.79
N ASP A 27 2.42 -3.48 15.47
CA ASP A 27 1.58 -2.47 14.84
C ASP A 27 0.12 -2.55 15.23
N TYR A 28 -0.45 -3.75 15.27
CA TYR A 28 -1.82 -3.97 15.73
C TYR A 28 -1.97 -4.01 17.26
N MET A 29 -0.87 -3.83 18.01
CA MET A 29 -0.85 -3.83 19.49
C MET A 29 -0.52 -2.45 20.09
N GLY A 30 -0.33 -1.43 19.26
CA GLY A 30 0.07 -0.10 19.73
C GLY A 30 1.53 -0.01 20.18
N GLY A 31 2.40 -0.92 19.72
CA GLY A 31 3.82 -0.90 20.05
C GLY A 31 4.64 0.01 19.13
N LEU A 32 5.93 -0.31 18.98
CA LEU A 32 6.87 0.43 18.13
C LEU A 32 7.33 -0.42 16.94
N ALA A 33 7.61 0.22 15.80
CA ALA A 33 8.38 -0.39 14.71
C ALA A 33 9.40 0.59 14.12
N PHE A 34 10.38 0.02 13.42
CA PHE A 34 11.45 0.78 12.78
C PHE A 34 11.62 0.43 11.29
N PRO A 35 10.62 0.72 10.42
CA PRO A 35 10.73 0.45 9.00
C PRO A 35 11.51 1.51 8.22
N MET A 36 11.84 1.17 6.98
CA MET A 36 12.32 2.12 5.97
C MET A 36 11.75 1.78 4.60
N ALA A 37 11.52 2.79 3.76
CA ALA A 37 11.25 2.58 2.34
C ALA A 37 12.53 2.10 1.63
N ILE A 38 12.35 1.31 0.57
CA ILE A 38 13.45 0.81 -0.26
C ILE A 38 13.43 1.46 -1.64
N ASN A 39 14.54 1.34 -2.38
CA ASN A 39 14.70 1.85 -3.74
C ASN A 39 14.02 0.98 -4.82
N LEU A 40 13.04 0.17 -4.43
CA LEU A 40 12.15 -0.59 -5.32
C LEU A 40 10.76 -0.01 -5.20
N ALA A 41 10.00 0.04 -6.29
CA ALA A 41 8.75 0.78 -6.34
C ALA A 41 7.73 0.19 -7.31
N THR A 42 6.45 0.47 -7.03
CA THR A 42 5.34 0.35 -7.97
C THR A 42 5.09 1.70 -8.63
N THR A 43 4.91 1.70 -9.94
CA THR A 43 4.63 2.89 -10.76
C THR A 43 3.33 2.67 -11.53
N ILE A 44 2.44 3.67 -11.51
CA ILE A 44 1.29 3.78 -12.40
C ILE A 44 1.56 4.90 -13.40
N THR A 45 1.59 4.57 -14.69
CA THR A 45 1.65 5.55 -15.78
C THR A 45 0.33 5.51 -16.52
N ALA A 46 -0.39 6.63 -16.54
CA ALA A 46 -1.76 6.65 -17.03
C ALA A 46 -2.17 8.02 -17.58
N SER A 47 -3.29 8.03 -18.30
CA SER A 47 -4.00 9.25 -18.71
C SER A 47 -5.27 9.40 -17.87
N ARG A 48 -5.44 10.55 -17.21
CA ARG A 48 -6.61 10.81 -16.36
C ARG A 48 -7.85 11.08 -17.21
N GLY A 49 -9.00 10.55 -16.78
CA GLY A 49 -10.29 10.83 -17.39
C GLY A 49 -11.25 9.62 -17.42
N GLY A 50 -12.48 9.88 -17.84
CA GLY A 50 -13.53 8.87 -17.92
C GLY A 50 -14.10 8.47 -16.55
N SER A 51 -15.02 7.51 -16.57
CA SER A 51 -15.76 7.01 -15.41
C SER A 51 -15.34 5.59 -15.01
N ARG A 52 -14.13 5.18 -15.39
CA ARG A 52 -13.58 3.84 -15.13
C ARG A 52 -12.06 3.87 -15.01
N ILE A 53 -11.52 2.92 -14.26
CA ILE A 53 -10.09 2.65 -14.18
C ILE A 53 -9.80 1.44 -15.05
N GLU A 54 -9.01 1.63 -16.11
CA GLU A 54 -8.51 0.54 -16.95
C GLU A 54 -7.00 0.40 -16.76
N LEU A 55 -6.56 -0.73 -16.23
CA LEU A 55 -5.15 -0.97 -15.91
C LEU A 55 -4.66 -2.33 -16.41
N THR A 56 -3.51 -2.30 -17.05
CA THR A 56 -2.69 -3.50 -17.34
C THR A 56 -1.51 -3.59 -16.37
N SER A 57 -0.94 -4.77 -16.18
CA SER A 57 0.29 -4.96 -15.40
C SER A 57 1.39 -5.56 -16.28
N GLU A 58 2.63 -5.09 -16.11
CA GLU A 58 3.78 -5.66 -16.81
C GLU A 58 4.20 -7.04 -16.27
N GLN A 59 3.82 -7.36 -15.04
CA GLN A 59 4.26 -8.58 -14.33
C GLN A 59 3.13 -9.57 -14.06
N LEU A 60 1.88 -9.12 -14.16
CA LEU A 60 0.69 -9.93 -13.84
C LEU A 60 -0.26 -9.96 -15.03
N GLU A 61 -0.84 -11.13 -15.26
CA GLU A 61 -1.84 -11.30 -16.31
C GLU A 61 -3.18 -10.62 -15.96
N GLY A 62 -3.95 -10.36 -17.01
CA GLY A 62 -5.28 -9.74 -16.92
C GLY A 62 -5.25 -8.23 -17.05
N THR A 63 -6.41 -7.68 -17.40
CA THR A 63 -6.67 -6.23 -17.44
C THR A 63 -7.77 -5.94 -16.44
N LEU A 64 -7.53 -4.98 -15.55
CA LEU A 64 -8.57 -4.44 -14.70
C LEU A 64 -9.41 -3.47 -15.54
N ASP A 65 -10.71 -3.70 -15.62
CA ASP A 65 -11.72 -2.71 -16.05
C ASP A 65 -12.67 -2.50 -14.87
N LEU A 66 -12.52 -1.36 -14.20
CA LEU A 66 -13.23 -1.03 -12.98
C LEU A 66 -14.14 0.19 -13.21
N PRO A 67 -15.47 0.02 -13.28
CA PRO A 67 -16.39 1.15 -13.31
C PRO A 67 -16.37 1.92 -11.99
N LEU A 68 -16.53 3.25 -12.07
CA LEU A 68 -16.63 4.14 -10.91
C LEU A 68 -18.07 4.67 -10.72
N PRO A 69 -18.53 4.85 -9.47
CA PRO A 69 -17.82 4.58 -8.22
C PRO A 69 -17.62 3.08 -7.99
N ALA A 70 -16.44 2.72 -7.47
CA ALA A 70 -16.11 1.33 -7.19
C ALA A 70 -16.96 0.79 -6.03
N SER A 71 -17.35 -0.48 -6.14
CA SER A 71 -18.02 -1.24 -5.08
C SER A 71 -17.52 -2.68 -5.10
N ASN A 72 -17.69 -3.41 -4.00
CA ASN A 72 -17.28 -4.82 -3.88
C ASN A 72 -15.82 -5.08 -4.26
N ALA A 73 -14.88 -4.29 -3.71
CA ALA A 73 -13.46 -4.34 -4.06
C ALA A 73 -12.86 -5.76 -4.04
N HIS A 74 -13.23 -6.58 -3.06
CA HIS A 74 -12.78 -7.98 -2.93
C HIS A 74 -13.17 -8.89 -4.11
N LEU A 75 -14.15 -8.50 -4.94
CA LEU A 75 -14.59 -9.24 -6.14
C LEU A 75 -13.90 -8.77 -7.43
N ALA A 76 -13.09 -7.71 -7.37
CA ALA A 76 -12.45 -7.18 -8.57
C ALA A 76 -11.50 -8.21 -9.20
N ALA A 77 -11.54 -8.29 -10.52
CA ALA A 77 -10.69 -9.15 -11.33
C ALA A 77 -9.85 -8.30 -12.29
N PRO A 78 -8.59 -8.68 -12.55
CA PRO A 78 -7.83 -9.77 -11.93
C PRO A 78 -7.60 -9.54 -10.43
N SER A 79 -7.15 -10.56 -9.70
CA SER A 79 -7.09 -10.54 -8.22
C SER A 79 -6.24 -9.42 -7.62
N TRP A 80 -5.26 -8.87 -8.35
CA TRP A 80 -4.50 -7.70 -7.90
C TRP A 80 -5.31 -6.40 -8.00
N GLY A 81 -6.33 -6.35 -8.86
CA GLY A 81 -7.21 -5.21 -9.06
C GLY A 81 -8.08 -4.88 -7.85
N ARG A 82 -8.24 -5.81 -6.90
CA ARG A 82 -8.95 -5.56 -5.63
C ARG A 82 -8.34 -4.44 -4.80
N TYR A 83 -7.02 -4.27 -4.83
CA TYR A 83 -6.34 -3.18 -4.10
C TYR A 83 -6.67 -1.82 -4.74
N VAL A 84 -6.64 -1.75 -6.08
CA VAL A 84 -7.05 -0.56 -6.82
C VAL A 84 -8.53 -0.23 -6.57
N ALA A 85 -9.39 -1.25 -6.58
CA ALA A 85 -10.80 -1.09 -6.29
C ALA A 85 -11.07 -0.64 -4.84
N GLY A 86 -10.31 -1.16 -3.88
CA GLY A 86 -10.38 -0.75 -2.48
C GLY A 86 -10.07 0.73 -2.31
N VAL A 87 -8.99 1.22 -2.95
CA VAL A 87 -8.60 2.63 -2.89
C VAL A 87 -9.64 3.52 -3.57
N ALA A 88 -10.10 3.14 -4.76
CA ALA A 88 -11.12 3.90 -5.48
C ALA A 88 -12.45 3.98 -4.69
N ALA A 89 -12.82 2.92 -3.98
CA ALA A 89 -14.00 2.89 -3.12
C ALA A 89 -13.84 3.78 -1.88
N GLU A 90 -12.70 3.68 -1.18
CA GLU A 90 -12.40 4.50 0.00
C GLU A 90 -12.36 6.00 -0.35
N LEU A 91 -11.82 6.36 -1.51
CA LEU A 91 -11.78 7.74 -1.99
C LEU A 91 -13.11 8.24 -2.59
N GLY A 92 -14.09 7.35 -2.81
CA GLY A 92 -15.34 7.69 -3.49
C GLY A 92 -15.12 8.26 -4.89
N SER A 93 -14.08 7.80 -5.59
CA SER A 93 -13.65 8.37 -6.87
C SER A 93 -14.72 8.23 -7.95
N ARG A 94 -14.90 9.29 -8.74
CA ARG A 94 -15.85 9.33 -9.89
C ARG A 94 -15.15 9.53 -11.24
N VAL A 95 -13.90 9.95 -11.21
CA VAL A 95 -13.05 10.14 -12.38
C VAL A 95 -11.94 9.10 -12.31
N GLY A 96 -11.80 8.32 -13.38
CA GLY A 96 -10.82 7.26 -13.47
C GLY A 96 -9.59 7.65 -14.29
N PHE A 97 -8.93 6.62 -14.82
CA PHE A 97 -7.76 6.75 -15.68
C PHE A 97 -7.53 5.45 -16.45
N VAL A 98 -6.84 5.54 -17.58
CA VAL A 98 -6.43 4.39 -18.39
C VAL A 98 -4.90 4.33 -18.42
N GLY A 99 -4.31 3.18 -18.10
CA GLY A 99 -2.86 3.07 -18.03
C GLY A 99 -2.31 1.69 -17.71
N ARG A 100 -1.10 1.70 -17.15
CA ARG A 100 -0.31 0.50 -16.87
C ARG A 100 0.42 0.61 -15.54
N VAL A 101 0.51 -0.52 -14.85
CA VAL A 101 1.29 -0.74 -13.64
C VAL A 101 2.61 -1.41 -14.02
N SER A 102 3.73 -0.85 -13.57
CA SER A 102 5.03 -1.50 -13.57
C SER A 102 5.58 -1.53 -12.14
N SER A 103 6.34 -2.56 -11.79
CA SER A 103 6.93 -2.66 -10.45
C SER A 103 8.33 -3.25 -10.51
N THR A 104 9.24 -2.70 -9.72
CA THR A 104 10.56 -3.32 -9.46
C THR A 104 10.56 -4.17 -8.20
N LEU A 105 9.44 -4.21 -7.47
CA LEU A 105 9.27 -5.06 -6.30
C LEU A 105 9.06 -6.51 -6.75
N PRO A 106 9.83 -7.49 -6.21
CA PRO A 106 9.54 -8.89 -6.46
C PRO A 106 8.19 -9.26 -5.85
N LEU A 107 7.32 -9.88 -6.66
CA LEU A 107 5.98 -10.31 -6.24
C LEU A 107 6.08 -11.30 -5.08
N GLY A 108 5.19 -11.18 -4.09
CA GLY A 108 5.10 -12.14 -2.97
C GLY A 108 6.29 -12.15 -1.99
N SER A 109 7.23 -11.21 -2.13
CA SER A 109 8.49 -11.18 -1.37
C SER A 109 8.40 -10.65 0.06
N GLY A 110 7.23 -10.17 0.48
CA GLY A 110 7.05 -9.52 1.79
C GLY A 110 7.52 -8.05 1.85
N LEU A 111 7.82 -7.43 0.70
CA LEU A 111 8.25 -6.03 0.58
C LEU A 111 7.12 -5.02 0.36
N SER A 112 5.89 -5.39 0.74
CA SER A 112 4.68 -4.56 0.66
C SER A 112 4.30 -4.09 -0.73
N SER A 113 4.28 -5.01 -1.71
CA SER A 113 3.81 -4.67 -3.05
C SER A 113 2.32 -4.29 -3.10
N SER A 114 1.48 -4.78 -2.18
CA SER A 114 0.08 -4.34 -2.05
C SER A 114 0.01 -2.87 -1.61
N ALA A 115 0.63 -2.52 -0.49
CA ALA A 115 0.64 -1.15 0.01
C ALA A 115 1.27 -0.16 -0.97
N ALA A 116 2.34 -0.55 -1.68
CA ALA A 116 2.91 0.27 -2.75
C ALA A 116 1.90 0.51 -3.89
N LEU A 117 1.15 -0.52 -4.30
CA LEU A 117 0.10 -0.37 -5.32
C LEU A 117 -1.04 0.52 -4.81
N GLU A 118 -1.44 0.39 -3.55
CA GLU A 118 -2.49 1.20 -2.92
C GLU A 118 -2.11 2.68 -2.89
N VAL A 119 -0.92 3.02 -2.38
CA VAL A 119 -0.44 4.40 -2.32
C VAL A 119 -0.24 4.98 -3.72
N ALA A 120 0.33 4.23 -4.66
CA ALA A 120 0.44 4.68 -6.05
C ALA A 120 -0.94 4.92 -6.68
N THR A 121 -1.95 4.11 -6.33
CA THR A 121 -3.34 4.30 -6.79
C THR A 121 -3.97 5.55 -6.17
N ALA A 122 -3.77 5.79 -4.88
CA ALA A 122 -4.30 6.98 -4.20
C ALA A 122 -3.74 8.26 -4.85
N LEU A 123 -2.42 8.29 -5.09
CA LEU A 123 -1.76 9.38 -5.82
C LEU A 123 -2.28 9.49 -7.27
N ALA A 124 -2.46 8.36 -7.97
CA ALA A 124 -3.03 8.32 -9.31
C ALA A 124 -4.48 8.84 -9.37
N LEU A 125 -5.25 8.70 -8.29
CA LEU A 125 -6.60 9.24 -8.15
C LEU A 125 -6.61 10.71 -7.71
N GLY A 126 -5.46 11.27 -7.35
CA GLY A 126 -5.32 12.66 -6.93
C GLY A 126 -5.66 12.85 -5.46
N ASP A 127 -5.29 11.89 -4.60
CA ASP A 127 -5.33 12.11 -3.17
C ASP A 127 -4.24 13.13 -2.77
N PHE A 128 -4.67 14.25 -2.19
CA PHE A 128 -3.82 15.34 -1.71
C PHE A 128 -3.77 15.41 -0.17
N GLY A 129 -4.16 14.33 0.51
CA GLY A 129 -4.05 14.21 1.97
C GLY A 129 -2.62 14.30 2.47
N SER A 130 -2.47 14.54 3.76
CA SER A 130 -1.20 14.34 4.47
C SER A 130 -0.76 12.86 4.37
N PRO A 131 0.54 12.56 4.57
CA PRO A 131 1.04 11.19 4.58
C PRO A 131 0.20 10.24 5.44
N PHE A 132 -0.17 10.67 6.64
CA PHE A 132 -1.02 9.90 7.54
C PHE A 132 -2.43 9.65 6.98
N GLU A 133 -3.07 10.66 6.41
CA GLU A 133 -4.41 10.49 5.82
C GLU A 133 -4.40 9.52 4.63
N ILE A 134 -3.38 9.62 3.76
CA ILE A 134 -3.21 8.68 2.64
C ILE A 134 -2.98 7.27 3.19
N ALA A 135 -2.14 7.12 4.23
CA ALA A 135 -1.87 5.82 4.85
C ALA A 135 -3.13 5.17 5.44
N VAL A 136 -3.94 5.94 6.19
CA VAL A 136 -5.19 5.45 6.78
C VAL A 136 -6.18 5.01 5.70
N ARG A 137 -6.32 5.78 4.61
CA ARG A 137 -7.20 5.41 3.49
C ARG A 137 -6.70 4.16 2.78
N CYS A 138 -5.40 4.05 2.54
CA CYS A 138 -4.81 2.85 1.94
C CYS A 138 -4.96 1.62 2.85
N GLN A 139 -4.81 1.76 4.17
CA GLN A 139 -5.02 0.67 5.12
C GLN A 139 -6.48 0.18 5.06
N ARG A 140 -7.45 1.10 5.06
CA ARG A 140 -8.87 0.74 4.93
C ARG A 140 -9.16 0.08 3.58
N ALA A 141 -8.55 0.59 2.50
CA ALA A 141 -8.62 -0.03 1.19
C ALA A 141 -8.08 -1.46 1.20
N GLU A 142 -6.96 -1.74 1.89
CA GLU A 142 -6.41 -3.09 2.01
C GLU A 142 -7.36 -4.02 2.78
N GLN A 143 -7.99 -3.52 3.84
CA GLN A 143 -9.00 -4.27 4.59
C GLN A 143 -10.24 -4.58 3.73
N LEU A 144 -10.71 -3.61 2.93
CA LEU A 144 -11.81 -3.81 1.96
C LEU A 144 -11.44 -4.81 0.85
N ALA A 145 -10.18 -4.80 0.43
CA ALA A 145 -9.66 -5.62 -0.65
C ALA A 145 -9.39 -7.07 -0.23
N SER A 146 -8.85 -7.27 0.98
CA SER A 146 -8.39 -8.57 1.49
C SER A 146 -9.37 -9.23 2.46
N GLY A 147 -10.22 -8.45 3.14
CA GLY A 147 -11.03 -8.90 4.27
C GLY A 147 -10.22 -9.17 5.55
N VAL A 148 -8.92 -8.87 5.56
CA VAL A 148 -8.04 -9.08 6.71
C VAL A 148 -7.85 -7.76 7.45
N PRO A 149 -8.02 -7.71 8.78
CA PRO A 149 -7.69 -6.53 9.55
C PRO A 149 -6.15 -6.40 9.64
N CYS A 150 -5.54 -5.71 8.68
CA CYS A 150 -4.11 -5.39 8.71
C CYS A 150 -3.83 -4.13 9.58
N GLY A 151 -2.60 -4.04 10.11
CA GLY A 151 -2.09 -2.81 10.70
C GLY A 151 -1.69 -1.77 9.65
N ILE A 152 -1.22 -0.59 10.09
CA ILE A 152 -0.95 0.56 9.21
C ILE A 152 0.53 0.69 8.80
N MET A 153 1.42 -0.15 9.36
CA MET A 153 2.88 0.01 9.23
C MET A 153 3.32 0.16 7.77
N ASP A 154 2.81 -0.67 6.88
CA ASP A 154 3.24 -0.72 5.49
C ASP A 154 2.90 0.59 4.77
N GLN A 155 1.65 1.02 4.87
CA GLN A 155 1.17 2.25 4.26
C GLN A 155 1.88 3.47 4.85
N LEU A 156 2.01 3.54 6.19
CA LEU A 156 2.61 4.67 6.87
C LEU A 156 4.10 4.81 6.59
N ALA A 157 4.83 3.67 6.51
CA ALA A 157 6.23 3.67 6.10
C ALA A 157 6.39 4.16 4.65
N ILE A 158 5.50 3.79 3.74
CA ILE A 158 5.58 4.19 2.33
C ILE A 158 5.27 5.68 2.16
N THR A 159 4.24 6.20 2.83
CA THR A 159 3.81 7.59 2.68
C THR A 159 4.70 8.59 3.40
N SER A 160 5.33 8.19 4.50
CA SER A 160 6.10 9.09 5.38
C SER A 160 7.61 9.05 5.14
N ALA A 161 8.07 8.22 4.20
CA ALA A 161 9.49 8.01 3.94
C ALA A 161 10.22 9.27 3.48
N THR A 162 11.40 9.50 4.04
CA THR A 162 12.35 10.49 3.56
C THR A 162 13.66 9.82 3.17
N LEU A 163 14.29 10.31 2.11
CA LEU A 163 15.55 9.76 1.60
C LEU A 163 16.60 9.73 2.73
N GLY A 164 17.31 8.60 2.86
CA GLY A 164 18.38 8.42 3.86
C GLY A 164 17.90 8.20 5.30
N ASN A 165 16.61 7.96 5.54
CA ASN A 165 16.06 7.76 6.88
C ASN A 165 15.33 6.41 7.01
N ALA A 166 15.40 5.82 8.20
CA ALA A 166 14.39 4.92 8.73
C ALA A 166 13.37 5.73 9.55
N MET A 167 12.28 5.09 9.96
CA MET A 167 11.19 5.74 10.68
C MET A 167 10.94 5.00 11.98
N LEU A 168 11.05 5.68 13.12
CA LEU A 168 10.44 5.20 14.35
C LEU A 168 8.95 5.52 14.30
N ILE A 169 8.13 4.47 14.28
CA ILE A 169 6.68 4.58 14.32
C ILE A 169 6.20 4.12 15.68
N ASP A 170 5.44 4.98 16.36
CA ASP A 170 4.72 4.65 17.58
C ASP A 170 3.24 4.42 17.22
N PHE A 171 2.75 3.19 17.35
CA PHE A 171 1.38 2.86 16.96
C PHE A 171 0.34 3.18 18.03
N SER A 172 0.75 3.67 19.21
CA SER A 172 -0.18 4.17 20.22
C SER A 172 -0.88 5.46 19.76
N ASP A 173 -0.17 6.32 19.02
CA ASP A 173 -0.67 7.58 18.45
C ASP A 173 -0.42 7.75 16.95
N ASN A 174 0.27 6.79 16.32
CA ASN A 174 0.72 6.80 14.92
C ASN A 174 1.72 7.91 14.59
N SER A 175 2.46 8.41 15.58
CA SER A 175 3.53 9.37 15.35
C SER A 175 4.70 8.74 14.59
N VAL A 176 5.32 9.54 13.73
CA VAL A 176 6.46 9.13 12.91
C VAL A 176 7.63 10.06 13.18
N THR A 177 8.74 9.49 13.60
CA THR A 177 10.02 10.19 13.75
C THR A 177 11.02 9.65 12.73
N ASN A 178 11.44 10.47 11.78
CA ASN A 178 12.49 10.12 10.83
C ASN A 178 13.85 10.11 11.54
N VAL A 179 14.59 9.02 11.36
CA VAL A 179 15.91 8.78 11.94
C VAL A 179 16.89 8.56 10.81
N ALA A 180 17.89 9.45 10.69
CA ALA A 180 18.92 9.35 9.68
C ALA A 180 19.70 8.03 9.81
N LEU A 181 19.86 7.34 8.69
CA LEU A 181 20.69 6.15 8.60
C LEU A 181 22.17 6.56 8.51
N PRO A 182 23.11 5.77 9.07
CA PRO A 182 24.53 6.02 8.87
C PRO A 182 24.91 5.90 7.39
N ASP A 183 25.75 6.81 6.88
CA ASP A 183 26.14 6.85 5.46
C ASP A 183 26.86 5.56 5.01
N GLU A 184 27.57 4.89 5.92
CA GLU A 184 28.29 3.65 5.63
C GLU A 184 27.42 2.39 5.76
N ALA A 185 26.17 2.51 6.23
CA ALA A 185 25.30 1.38 6.44
C ALA A 185 24.81 0.79 5.11
N GLN A 186 24.89 -0.53 4.99
CA GLN A 186 24.34 -1.28 3.86
C GLN A 186 23.28 -2.27 4.33
N PHE A 187 22.15 -2.28 3.63
CA PHE A 187 21.01 -3.13 3.96
C PHE A 187 20.83 -4.19 2.87
N TRP A 188 20.96 -5.45 3.27
CA TRP A 188 20.82 -6.60 2.38
C TRP A 188 19.49 -7.28 2.63
N VAL A 189 18.63 -7.30 1.60
CA VAL A 189 17.35 -8.00 1.64
C VAL A 189 17.53 -9.35 0.94
N ILE A 190 17.44 -10.43 1.71
CA ILE A 190 17.66 -11.79 1.22
C ILE A 190 16.32 -12.53 1.20
N HIS A 191 15.80 -12.79 0.01
CA HIS A 191 14.61 -13.60 -0.16
C HIS A 191 14.94 -15.09 0.06
N CYS A 192 14.20 -15.78 0.93
CA CYS A 192 14.47 -17.17 1.29
C CYS A 192 14.13 -18.20 0.18
N GLY A 193 13.57 -17.75 -0.94
CA GLY A 193 13.16 -18.60 -2.07
C GLY A 193 11.77 -19.23 -1.91
N GLN A 194 11.09 -19.01 -0.78
CA GLN A 194 9.73 -19.49 -0.55
C GLN A 194 8.73 -18.36 -0.82
N GLU A 195 7.87 -18.55 -1.83
CA GLU A 195 6.75 -17.65 -2.05
C GLU A 195 5.72 -17.83 -0.93
N ARG A 196 5.37 -16.74 -0.25
CA ARG A 196 4.24 -16.75 0.68
C ARG A 196 2.95 -16.92 -0.12
N LYS A 197 2.40 -18.14 -0.14
CA LYS A 197 0.96 -18.30 -0.37
C LYS A 197 0.25 -17.61 0.78
N LEU A 198 -0.63 -16.66 0.48
CA LEU A 198 -1.46 -15.94 1.47
C LEU A 198 -2.36 -16.94 2.21
N VAL A 199 -1.79 -17.68 3.17
CA VAL A 199 -2.52 -18.46 4.15
C VAL A 199 -2.85 -17.49 5.28
N GLY A 200 -3.91 -16.70 5.08
CA GLY A 200 -4.36 -15.68 6.04
C GLY A 200 -4.69 -16.22 7.44
N SER A 201 -4.69 -17.55 7.64
CA SER A 201 -5.01 -18.17 8.93
C SER A 201 -3.96 -17.87 10.01
N ALA A 202 -2.66 -17.94 9.71
CA ALA A 202 -1.63 -17.80 10.76
C ALA A 202 -1.48 -16.36 11.26
N TYR A 203 -1.59 -15.37 10.37
CA TYR A 203 -1.55 -13.96 10.76
C TYR A 203 -2.77 -13.58 11.60
N GLY A 204 -3.97 -13.94 11.13
CA GLY A 204 -5.21 -13.68 11.86
C GLY A 204 -5.23 -14.36 13.23
N GLU A 205 -4.71 -15.57 13.34
CA GLU A 205 -4.57 -16.29 14.61
C GLU A 205 -3.65 -15.54 15.59
N ARG A 206 -2.47 -15.08 15.14
CA ARG A 206 -1.53 -14.35 15.99
C ARG A 206 -2.09 -13.02 16.47
N ARG A 207 -2.81 -12.31 15.60
CA ARG A 207 -3.52 -11.09 15.97
C ARG A 207 -4.59 -11.36 17.03
N ALA A 208 -5.45 -12.36 16.82
CA ALA A 208 -6.49 -12.72 17.79
C ALA A 208 -5.91 -13.14 19.15
N GLN A 209 -4.80 -13.87 19.15
CA GLN A 209 -4.08 -14.25 20.38
C GLN A 209 -3.54 -13.03 21.13
N ALA A 210 -3.00 -12.04 20.41
CA ALA A 210 -2.48 -10.82 21.00
C ALA A 210 -3.62 -9.93 21.54
N GLU A 211 -4.72 -9.76 20.79
CA GLU A 211 -5.92 -9.05 21.24
C GLU A 211 -6.52 -9.69 22.50
N ALA A 212 -6.57 -11.02 22.56
CA ALA A 212 -7.03 -11.74 23.75
C ALA A 212 -6.11 -11.50 24.97
N ALA A 213 -4.79 -11.44 24.77
CA ALA A 213 -3.85 -11.13 25.84
C ALA A 213 -4.00 -9.68 26.33
N ALA A 214 -4.15 -8.70 25.43
CA ALA A 214 -4.39 -7.31 25.80
C ALA A 214 -5.72 -7.10 26.54
N ALA A 215 -6.77 -7.84 26.17
CA ALA A 215 -8.04 -7.81 26.89
C ALA A 215 -7.93 -8.28 28.35
N LEU A 216 -6.96 -9.18 28.64
CA LEU A 216 -6.71 -9.70 29.98
C LEU A 216 -5.74 -8.84 30.80
N LEU A 217 -4.72 -8.27 30.16
CA LEU A 217 -3.58 -7.63 30.82
C LEU A 217 -3.59 -6.10 30.73
N GLY A 218 -4.37 -5.53 29.81
CA GLY A 218 -4.26 -4.14 29.38
C GLY A 218 -3.41 -3.96 28.12
N PRO A 219 -3.45 -2.78 27.47
CA PRO A 219 -2.62 -2.48 26.31
C PRO A 219 -1.13 -2.44 26.69
N LEU A 220 -0.26 -2.43 25.67
CA LEU A 220 1.15 -2.11 25.90
C LEU A 220 1.26 -0.71 26.54
N PRO A 221 2.17 -0.54 27.52
CA PRO A 221 2.33 0.72 28.24
C PRO A 221 2.88 1.84 27.35
#